data_AF-A0A7X9CL15-F1
#
_entry.id   AF-A0A7X9CL15-F1
#
_cell.length_a   1.000
_cell.length_b   1.000
_cell.length_c   1.000
_cell.angle_alpha   90.00
_cell.angle_beta   90.00
_cell.angle_gamma   90.00
#
_symmetry.space_group_name_H-M   'P 1'
#
loop_
_entity.id
_entity.type
_entity.pdbx_description
1 polymer ?
#
loop_
_entity_poly.entity_id
_entity_poly.type
_entity_poly.pdbx_seq_one_letter_code
_entity_poly.pdbx_strand_id
1 'polypeptide(L)'
;MKLDSISIYDNVLEYICLELSRPLGKIQNKYKENIEEIRLRTGMPLNVYLKGGNYFVSLDGELSKNVEKALLVKPDYIHKTFQLISNYSIYAFQEEIKNGFITLKGGHRVGIGGKVLYGSGGIETIRNISSLNIRIAREKIGISNNIIQYIIDYNTSISKTSVLIPILC
;
A
#
# COMPACT_ATOMS: atom_id res chain seq x y z
N MET A 1 -14.74 10.53 13.30
CA MET A 1 -14.29 9.12 13.29
C MET A 1 -14.57 8.38 11.98
N LYS A 2 -15.83 8.12 11.56
CA LYS A 2 -16.09 7.41 10.27
C LYS A 2 -15.72 8.22 9.02
N LEU A 3 -16.03 9.53 9.02
CA LEU A 3 -15.66 10.43 7.92
C LEU A 3 -14.14 10.53 7.72
N ASP A 4 -13.36 10.48 8.81
CA ASP A 4 -11.89 10.57 8.76
C ASP A 4 -11.28 9.35 8.05
N SER A 5 -11.87 8.17 8.22
CA SER A 5 -11.40 6.96 7.57
C SER A 5 -11.64 6.99 6.06
N ILE A 6 -12.75 7.56 5.61
CA ILE A 6 -13.05 7.69 4.17
C ILE A 6 -12.13 8.75 3.56
N SER A 7 -11.93 9.89 4.24
CA SER A 7 -11.03 10.94 3.73
C SER A 7 -9.58 10.47 3.64
N ILE A 8 -9.09 9.67 4.60
CA ILE A 8 -7.78 9.03 4.51
C ILE A 8 -7.66 8.17 3.24
N TYR A 9 -8.67 7.35 2.95
CA TYR A 9 -8.66 6.52 1.75
C TYR A 9 -8.67 7.38 0.47
N ASP A 10 -9.52 8.41 0.42
CA ASP A 10 -9.62 9.27 -0.76
C ASP A 10 -8.33 10.08 -0.98
N ASN A 11 -7.63 10.52 0.09
CA ASN A 11 -6.30 11.15 0.00
C ASN A 11 -5.25 10.23 -0.63
N VAL A 12 -5.31 8.91 -0.37
CA VAL A 12 -4.40 7.94 -1.00
C VAL A 12 -4.64 7.86 -2.51
N LEU A 13 -5.88 8.05 -2.97
CA LEU A 13 -6.20 8.00 -4.40
C LEU A 13 -5.56 9.14 -5.20
N GLU A 14 -5.15 10.23 -4.57
CA GLU A 14 -4.42 11.33 -5.21
C GLU A 14 -3.05 10.89 -5.74
N TYR A 15 -2.45 9.86 -5.13
CA TYR A 15 -1.17 9.28 -5.55
C TYR A 15 -1.34 8.20 -6.63
N ILE A 16 -2.57 7.91 -7.05
CA ILE A 16 -2.90 6.84 -8.01
C ILE A 16 -3.36 7.45 -9.34
N CYS A 17 -2.90 6.89 -10.45
CA CYS A 17 -3.32 7.36 -11.77
C CYS A 17 -4.86 7.32 -11.96
N LEU A 18 -5.38 8.23 -12.78
CA LEU A 18 -6.82 8.45 -12.96
C LEU A 18 -7.58 7.19 -13.38
N GLU A 19 -6.97 6.34 -14.18
CA GLU A 19 -7.55 5.11 -14.69
C GLU A 19 -7.86 4.10 -13.58
N LEU A 20 -7.07 4.11 -12.51
CA LEU A 20 -7.24 3.25 -11.35
C LEU A 20 -7.99 3.98 -10.22
N SER A 21 -7.74 5.27 -10.02
CA SER A 21 -8.39 6.05 -8.95
C SER A 21 -9.89 6.24 -9.19
N ARG A 22 -10.35 6.35 -10.45
CA ARG A 22 -11.78 6.43 -10.79
C ARG A 22 -12.59 5.22 -10.27
N PRO A 23 -12.29 3.96 -10.64
CA PRO A 23 -13.02 2.81 -10.12
C PRO A 23 -12.82 2.64 -8.60
N LEU A 24 -11.63 2.90 -8.08
CA LEU A 24 -11.36 2.87 -6.64
C LEU A 24 -12.20 3.91 -5.86
N GLY A 25 -12.47 5.06 -6.47
CA GLY A 25 -13.30 6.12 -5.92
C GLY A 25 -14.79 5.79 -5.92
N LYS A 26 -15.25 4.96 -6.87
CA LYS A 26 -16.65 4.48 -6.97
C LYS A 26 -17.01 3.39 -5.97
N ILE A 27 -16.03 2.75 -5.32
CA ILE A 27 -16.27 1.74 -4.28
C ILE A 27 -17.19 2.32 -3.19
N GLN A 28 -18.21 1.55 -2.77
CA GLN A 28 -19.14 2.01 -1.73
C GLN A 28 -18.40 2.37 -0.43
N ASN A 29 -18.76 3.49 0.20
CA ASN A 29 -18.11 4.02 1.41
C ASN A 29 -17.96 2.98 2.54
N LYS A 30 -18.94 2.09 2.72
CA LYS A 30 -18.89 1.00 3.71
C LYS A 30 -17.66 0.09 3.57
N TYR A 31 -17.16 -0.07 2.34
CA TYR A 31 -15.94 -0.84 2.07
C TYR A 31 -14.69 0.03 2.21
N LYS A 32 -14.73 1.27 1.71
CA LYS A 32 -13.60 2.22 1.78
C LYS A 32 -13.06 2.38 3.20
N GLU A 33 -13.93 2.41 4.21
CA GLU A 33 -13.55 2.50 5.64
C GLU A 33 -12.62 1.36 6.10
N ASN A 34 -12.70 0.20 5.46
CA ASN A 34 -12.04 -1.03 5.90
C ASN A 34 -10.94 -1.51 4.94
N ILE A 35 -10.69 -0.78 3.84
CA ILE A 35 -9.58 -1.11 2.94
C ILE A 35 -8.27 -0.76 3.64
N GLU A 36 -7.42 -1.78 3.75
CA GLU A 36 -6.10 -1.73 4.38
C GLU A 36 -5.00 -1.68 3.33
N GLU A 37 -5.21 -2.33 2.17
CA GLU A 37 -4.19 -2.45 1.13
C GLU A 37 -4.79 -2.32 -0.28
N ILE A 38 -4.08 -1.63 -1.18
CA ILE A 38 -4.36 -1.57 -2.62
C ILE A 38 -3.14 -2.16 -3.34
N ARG A 39 -3.36 -3.24 -4.09
CA ARG A 39 -2.32 -3.97 -4.82
C ARG A 39 -2.45 -3.76 -6.31
N LEU A 40 -1.40 -3.20 -6.89
CA LEU A 40 -1.25 -2.99 -8.31
C LEU A 40 -0.16 -3.94 -8.82
N ARG A 41 -0.49 -4.80 -9.78
CA ARG A 41 0.47 -5.73 -10.39
C ARG A 41 0.22 -5.81 -11.87
N THR A 42 1.25 -5.58 -12.66
CA THR A 42 1.18 -5.59 -14.12
C THR A 42 0.59 -6.91 -14.62
N GLY A 43 -0.42 -6.83 -15.49
CA GLY A 43 -1.10 -8.00 -16.05
C GLY A 43 -2.07 -8.70 -15.09
N MET A 44 -2.17 -8.24 -13.84
CA MET A 44 -3.07 -8.82 -12.85
C MET A 44 -4.28 -7.90 -12.61
N PRO A 45 -5.40 -8.48 -12.14
CA PRO A 45 -6.55 -7.74 -11.66
C PRO A 45 -6.20 -6.76 -10.53
N LEU A 46 -6.80 -5.57 -10.55
CA LEU A 46 -6.76 -4.59 -9.48
C LEU A 46 -7.35 -5.22 -8.22
N ASN A 47 -6.53 -5.30 -7.16
CA ASN A 47 -6.88 -6.00 -5.94
C ASN A 47 -6.83 -5.04 -4.74
N VAL A 48 -7.80 -5.20 -3.85
CA VAL A 48 -7.83 -4.55 -2.54
C VAL A 48 -7.95 -5.60 -1.44
N TYR A 49 -7.32 -5.31 -0.30
CA TYR A 49 -7.43 -6.11 0.91
C TYR A 49 -8.27 -5.37 1.93
N LEU A 50 -9.30 -6.02 2.44
CA LEU A 50 -10.16 -5.48 3.49
C LEU A 50 -10.69 -6.61 4.38
N LYS A 51 -10.72 -6.38 5.69
CA LYS A 51 -11.25 -7.31 6.71
C LYS A 51 -10.75 -8.76 6.54
N GLY A 52 -9.45 -8.94 6.32
CA GLY A 52 -8.87 -10.29 6.19
C GLY A 52 -9.05 -10.96 4.82
N GLY A 53 -9.65 -10.28 3.84
CA GLY A 53 -9.99 -10.86 2.54
C GLY A 53 -9.47 -10.07 1.35
N ASN A 54 -9.19 -10.79 0.26
CA ASN A 54 -8.82 -10.22 -1.03
C ASN A 54 -10.06 -10.04 -1.91
N TYR A 55 -10.19 -8.86 -2.50
CA TYR A 55 -11.26 -8.53 -3.44
C TYR A 55 -10.68 -7.89 -4.69
N PHE A 56 -11.27 -8.18 -5.84
CA PHE A 56 -10.97 -7.54 -7.11
C PHE A 56 -11.96 -6.42 -7.39
N VAL A 57 -11.46 -5.35 -8.01
CA VAL A 57 -12.24 -4.14 -8.29
C VAL A 57 -12.61 -4.13 -9.77
N SER A 58 -13.88 -3.95 -10.10
CA SER A 58 -14.36 -3.75 -11.47
C SER A 58 -14.21 -2.28 -11.92
N LEU A 59 -14.41 -2.02 -13.21
CA LEU A 59 -14.44 -0.66 -13.77
C LEU A 59 -15.52 0.25 -13.14
N ASP A 60 -16.57 -0.35 -12.60
CA ASP A 60 -17.68 0.35 -11.95
C ASP A 60 -17.49 0.49 -10.43
N GLY A 61 -16.38 -0.02 -9.88
CA GLY A 61 -16.09 0.02 -8.45
C GLY A 61 -16.77 -1.08 -7.63
N GLU A 62 -17.30 -2.11 -8.29
CA GLU A 62 -17.82 -3.29 -7.59
C GLU A 62 -16.67 -4.16 -7.09
N LEU A 63 -16.84 -4.72 -5.89
CA LEU A 63 -15.90 -5.65 -5.29
C LEU A 63 -16.39 -7.08 -5.46
N SER A 64 -15.54 -7.92 -6.03
CA SER A 64 -15.84 -9.34 -6.24
C SER A 64 -14.64 -10.22 -5.89
N LYS A 65 -14.89 -11.48 -5.52
CA LYS A 65 -13.83 -12.50 -5.42
C LYS A 65 -13.52 -13.12 -6.78
N ASN A 66 -14.38 -12.92 -7.77
CA ASN A 66 -14.21 -13.45 -9.12
C ASN A 66 -13.44 -12.46 -9.99
N VAL A 67 -12.62 -13.02 -10.88
CA VAL A 67 -11.69 -12.24 -11.71
C VAL A 67 -12.34 -11.71 -12.99
N GLU A 68 -13.44 -12.31 -13.42
CA GLU A 68 -14.02 -12.11 -14.76
C GLU A 68 -14.33 -10.65 -15.12
N LYS A 69 -14.79 -9.86 -14.15
CA LYS A 69 -15.14 -8.44 -14.35
C LYS A 69 -14.09 -7.48 -13.76
N ALA A 70 -12.96 -7.99 -13.30
CA ALA A 70 -11.97 -7.20 -12.63
C ALA A 70 -11.18 -6.33 -13.62
N LEU A 71 -10.85 -5.11 -13.20
CA LEU A 71 -10.00 -4.21 -13.97
C LEU A 71 -8.57 -4.74 -14.00
N LEU A 72 -8.04 -5.01 -15.18
CA LEU A 72 -6.66 -5.44 -15.35
C LEU A 72 -5.70 -4.25 -15.29
N VAL A 73 -4.65 -4.37 -14.48
CA VAL A 73 -3.63 -3.33 -14.28
C VAL A 73 -2.61 -3.39 -15.42
N LYS A 74 -2.57 -2.34 -16.24
CA LYS A 74 -1.62 -2.20 -17.35
C LYS A 74 -0.26 -1.69 -16.86
N PRO A 75 0.86 -2.00 -17.56
CA PRO A 75 2.18 -1.47 -17.23
C PRO A 75 2.20 0.07 -17.16
N ASP A 76 1.49 0.74 -18.07
CA ASP A 76 1.38 2.20 -18.12
C ASP A 76 0.74 2.78 -16.84
N TYR A 77 -0.23 2.08 -16.25
CA TYR A 77 -0.88 2.51 -15.01
C TYR A 77 0.08 2.44 -13.81
N ILE A 78 0.92 1.38 -13.76
CA ILE A 78 1.98 1.28 -12.76
C ILE A 78 2.97 2.44 -12.91
N HIS A 79 3.40 2.73 -14.13
CA HIS A 79 4.35 3.80 -14.39
C HIS A 79 3.82 5.18 -13.98
N LYS A 80 2.60 5.53 -14.43
CA LYS A 80 1.93 6.79 -14.04
C LYS A 80 1.74 6.91 -12.53
N THR A 81 1.31 5.82 -11.88
CA THR A 81 1.11 5.79 -10.42
C THR A 81 2.43 5.97 -9.68
N PHE A 82 3.51 5.33 -10.14
CA PHE A 82 4.84 5.51 -9.56
C PHE A 82 5.37 6.94 -9.70
N GLN A 83 5.13 7.59 -10.85
CA GLN A 83 5.49 9.00 -11.05
C GLN A 83 4.76 9.93 -10.07
N LEU A 84 3.47 9.69 -9.83
CA LEU A 84 2.69 10.43 -8.83
C LEU A 84 3.21 10.20 -7.40
N ILE A 85 3.46 8.95 -7.02
CA ILE A 85 3.99 8.58 -5.69
C ILE A 85 5.35 9.23 -5.43
N SER A 86 6.24 9.19 -6.41
CA SER A 86 7.57 9.80 -6.31
C SER A 86 7.55 11.34 -6.46
N ASN A 87 6.37 11.94 -6.64
CA ASN A 87 6.18 13.36 -6.95
C ASN A 87 7.13 13.82 -8.09
N TYR A 88 7.29 12.98 -9.11
CA TYR A 88 8.22 13.14 -10.23
C TYR A 88 9.71 13.31 -9.84
N SER A 89 10.08 13.07 -8.58
CA SER A 89 11.43 13.23 -8.04
C SER A 89 11.97 11.91 -7.52
N ILE A 90 12.36 11.03 -8.44
CA ILE A 90 12.95 9.71 -8.12
C ILE A 90 14.19 9.85 -7.23
N TYR A 91 15.00 10.90 -7.46
CA TYR A 91 16.22 11.16 -6.71
C TYR A 91 15.96 11.50 -5.24
N ALA A 92 14.86 12.18 -4.92
CA ALA A 92 14.52 12.51 -3.53
C ALA A 92 14.19 11.26 -2.69
N PHE A 93 13.78 10.17 -3.33
CA PHE A 93 13.37 8.93 -2.68
C PHE A 93 14.35 7.78 -2.92
N GLN A 94 15.57 8.05 -3.41
CA GLN A 94 16.49 7.01 -3.83
C GLN A 94 16.82 6.00 -2.71
N GLU A 95 17.01 6.47 -1.47
CA GLU A 95 17.26 5.58 -0.33
C GLU A 95 16.04 4.73 0.05
N GLU A 96 14.84 5.30 0.08
CA GLU A 96 13.61 4.55 0.36
C GLU A 96 13.36 3.50 -0.74
N ILE A 97 13.55 3.89 -2.01
CA ILE A 97 13.45 3.01 -3.17
C ILE A 97 14.46 1.86 -3.07
N LYS A 98 15.71 2.12 -2.64
CA LYS A 98 16.69 1.05 -2.37
C LYS A 98 16.21 0.06 -1.31
N ASN A 99 15.48 0.55 -0.31
CA ASN A 99 14.84 -0.29 0.72
C ASN A 99 13.52 -0.92 0.25
N GLY A 100 13.08 -0.65 -0.99
CA GLY A 100 11.91 -1.26 -1.61
C GLY A 100 10.56 -0.66 -1.20
N PHE A 101 10.53 0.53 -0.60
CA PHE A 101 9.28 1.22 -0.27
C PHE A 101 9.38 2.74 -0.40
N ILE A 102 8.25 3.45 -0.36
CA ILE A 102 8.17 4.93 -0.24
C ILE A 102 7.17 5.25 0.87
N THR A 103 7.46 6.26 1.68
CA THR A 103 6.52 6.76 2.70
C THR A 103 5.75 7.96 2.15
N LEU A 104 4.41 7.88 2.14
CA LEU A 104 3.54 9.00 1.72
C LEU A 104 3.17 9.88 2.91
N LYS A 105 2.68 11.10 2.61
CA LYS A 105 2.02 11.95 3.61
C LYS A 105 0.85 11.18 4.25
N GLY A 106 0.64 11.38 5.55
CA GLY A 106 -0.33 10.59 6.32
C GLY A 106 0.19 9.25 6.82
N GLY A 107 1.47 8.92 6.59
CA GLY A 107 2.11 7.72 7.12
C GLY A 107 1.81 6.44 6.33
N HIS A 108 1.18 6.56 5.16
CA HIS A 108 0.96 5.42 4.26
C HIS A 108 2.27 4.94 3.67
N ARG A 109 2.35 3.66 3.32
CA ARG A 109 3.58 3.06 2.77
C ARG A 109 3.29 2.41 1.44
N VAL A 110 4.14 2.66 0.45
CA VAL A 110 4.08 2.04 -0.86
C VAL A 110 5.25 1.09 -1.01
N GLY A 111 5.00 -0.22 -0.99
CA GLY A 111 5.99 -1.21 -1.39
C GLY A 111 6.17 -1.24 -2.91
N ILE A 112 7.41 -1.33 -3.37
CA ILE A 112 7.76 -1.33 -4.79
C ILE A 112 8.33 -2.71 -5.13
N GLY A 113 7.80 -3.32 -6.20
CA GLY A 113 8.33 -4.57 -6.75
C GLY A 113 8.68 -4.41 -8.22
N GLY A 114 9.85 -4.92 -8.61
CA GLY A 114 10.36 -4.82 -9.98
C GLY A 114 11.77 -5.40 -10.10
N LYS A 115 12.38 -5.24 -11.26
CA LYS A 115 13.75 -5.72 -11.50
C LYS A 115 14.76 -4.73 -10.92
N VAL A 116 15.67 -5.21 -10.09
CA VAL A 116 16.68 -4.34 -9.47
C VAL A 116 17.99 -4.46 -10.24
N LEU A 117 18.63 -3.32 -10.55
CA LEU A 117 20.01 -3.30 -10.99
C LEU A 117 20.92 -3.12 -9.77
N TYR A 118 21.77 -4.12 -9.55
CA TYR A 118 22.85 -4.08 -8.58
C TYR A 118 24.09 -3.56 -9.27
N GLY A 119 24.79 -2.61 -8.66
CA GLY A 119 26.14 -2.24 -9.06
C GLY A 119 27.12 -2.41 -7.92
N SER A 120 28.31 -1.82 -8.05
CA SER A 120 29.47 -2.14 -7.20
C SER A 120 29.31 -1.72 -5.72
N GLY A 121 28.31 -0.91 -5.39
CA GLY A 121 27.99 -0.48 -4.02
C GLY A 121 26.62 -0.92 -3.48
N GLY A 122 25.95 -1.88 -4.12
CA GLY A 122 24.62 -2.36 -3.74
C GLY A 122 23.53 -2.05 -4.79
N ILE A 123 22.28 -1.87 -4.36
CA ILE A 123 21.17 -1.52 -5.26
C ILE A 123 21.42 -0.11 -5.81
N GLU A 124 21.62 0.02 -7.12
CA GLU A 124 21.85 1.32 -7.76
C GLU A 124 20.56 1.96 -8.23
N THR A 125 19.61 1.18 -8.78
CA THR A 125 18.31 1.67 -9.28
C THR A 125 17.31 0.52 -9.46
N ILE A 126 16.02 0.74 -9.14
CA ILE A 126 14.93 -0.16 -9.56
C ILE A 126 14.56 0.18 -11.01
N ARG A 127 14.70 -0.78 -11.93
CA ARG A 127 14.21 -0.69 -13.31
C ARG A 127 13.00 -1.61 -13.50
N ASN A 128 12.09 -1.25 -14.39
CA ASN A 128 10.92 -2.07 -14.70
C ASN A 128 10.09 -2.41 -13.46
N ILE A 129 9.55 -1.38 -12.81
CA ILE A 129 8.58 -1.55 -11.72
C ILE A 129 7.37 -2.29 -12.28
N SER A 130 7.09 -3.46 -11.74
CA SER A 130 6.01 -4.33 -12.18
C SER A 130 4.84 -4.35 -11.19
N SER A 131 5.06 -3.90 -9.96
CA SER A 131 4.04 -3.89 -8.92
C SER A 131 4.23 -2.78 -7.90
N LEU A 132 3.11 -2.27 -7.39
CA LEU A 132 3.03 -1.34 -6.28
C LEU A 132 2.04 -1.87 -5.25
N ASN A 133 2.39 -1.77 -3.98
CA ASN A 133 1.55 -2.20 -2.88
C ASN A 133 1.36 -1.03 -1.92
N ILE A 134 0.17 -0.44 -1.90
CA ILE A 134 -0.14 0.74 -1.10
C ILE A 134 -0.87 0.30 0.16
N ARG A 135 -0.23 0.47 1.32
CA ARG A 135 -0.81 0.21 2.64
C ARG A 135 -1.32 1.50 3.24
N ILE A 136 -2.62 1.51 3.55
CA ILE A 136 -3.31 2.68 4.07
C ILE A 136 -3.18 2.67 5.60
N ALA A 137 -2.29 3.52 6.11
CA ALA A 137 -2.22 3.81 7.53
C ALA A 137 -3.56 4.35 8.06
N ARG A 138 -4.12 3.67 9.06
CA ARG A 138 -5.31 4.09 9.79
C ARG A 138 -5.01 4.01 11.27
N GLU A 139 -5.51 4.98 12.03
CA GLU A 139 -5.47 4.89 13.48
C GLU A 139 -6.54 3.88 13.94
N LYS A 140 -6.10 2.70 14.39
CA LYS A 140 -6.98 1.74 15.06
C LYS A 140 -6.83 1.91 16.58
N ILE A 141 -7.54 2.90 17.12
CA ILE A 141 -7.62 3.16 18.57
C ILE A 141 -8.13 1.88 19.27
N GLY A 142 -7.38 1.38 20.27
CA GLY A 142 -7.75 0.23 21.09
C GLY A 142 -7.06 -1.10 20.73
N ILE A 143 -6.31 -1.20 19.63
CA ILE A 143 -5.51 -2.41 19.32
C ILE A 143 -4.37 -2.61 20.33
N SER A 144 -3.80 -1.53 20.85
CA SER A 144 -2.70 -1.56 21.83
C SER A 144 -3.08 -2.24 23.16
N ASN A 145 -4.34 -2.20 23.59
CA ASN A 145 -4.76 -2.72 24.89
C ASN A 145 -4.65 -4.26 25.01
N ASN A 146 -4.79 -4.98 23.89
CA ASN A 146 -4.68 -6.44 23.88
C ASN A 146 -3.27 -6.94 23.50
N ILE A 147 -2.46 -6.11 22.83
CA ILE A 147 -1.12 -6.51 22.36
C ILE A 147 -0.03 -6.17 23.39
N ILE A 148 -0.20 -5.10 24.18
CA ILE A 148 0.77 -4.70 25.24
C ILE A 148 1.05 -5.82 26.25
N GLN A 149 0.06 -6.67 26.52
CA GLN A 149 0.17 -7.77 27.49
C GLN A 149 1.13 -8.88 27.02
N TYR A 150 1.46 -8.94 25.73
CA TYR A 150 2.39 -9.91 25.14
C TYR A 150 3.76 -9.32 24.77
N ILE A 151 3.97 -8.02 25.00
CA ILE A 151 5.24 -7.33 24.68
C ILE A 151 6.01 -6.95 25.96
N ILE A 152 5.34 -6.85 27.11
CA ILE A 152 5.99 -6.52 28.39
C ILE A 152 6.36 -7.82 29.12
N ASP A 153 7.59 -8.30 28.90
CA ASP A 153 8.23 -9.24 29.82
C ASP A 153 8.83 -8.47 30.99
N TYR A 154 8.39 -8.79 32.21
CA TYR A 154 8.67 -8.04 33.45
C TYR A 154 10.08 -8.32 34.05
N ASN A 155 11.04 -8.82 33.28
CA ASN A 155 12.36 -9.14 33.81
C ASN A 155 13.51 -8.76 32.87
N THR A 156 14.25 -7.74 33.33
CA THR A 156 15.72 -7.62 33.32
C THR A 156 16.48 -7.76 32.00
N SER A 157 17.20 -6.67 31.70
CA SER A 157 18.21 -6.44 30.66
C SER A 157 17.66 -6.18 29.25
N ILE A 158 17.88 -4.95 28.78
CA ILE A 158 17.62 -4.50 27.41
C ILE A 158 18.51 -5.32 26.48
N SER A 159 17.98 -6.43 26.01
CA SER A 159 18.53 -7.20 24.91
C SER A 159 18.03 -6.55 23.62
N LYS A 160 18.91 -6.37 22.63
CA LYS A 160 18.59 -5.85 21.30
C LYS A 160 17.55 -6.73 20.63
N THR A 161 16.28 -6.42 20.85
CA THR A 161 15.17 -7.05 20.14
C THR A 161 14.98 -6.29 18.84
N SER A 162 15.43 -6.88 17.72
CA SER A 162 14.98 -6.47 16.40
C SER A 162 13.46 -6.54 16.40
N VAL A 163 12.82 -5.37 16.44
CA VAL A 163 11.37 -5.26 16.54
C VAL A 163 10.77 -5.75 15.21
N LEU A 164 10.45 -7.03 15.17
CA LEU A 164 9.62 -7.63 14.13
C LEU A 164 8.18 -7.25 14.48
N ILE A 165 7.80 -6.00 14.19
CA ILE A 165 6.43 -5.53 14.35
C ILE A 165 5.58 -6.41 13.43
N PRO A 166 4.63 -7.22 13.95
CA PRO A 166 3.68 -7.89 13.10
C PRO A 166 2.86 -6.78 12.43
N ILE A 167 2.99 -6.69 11.11
CA ILE A 167 2.35 -5.65 10.29
C ILE A 167 0.85 -5.99 10.25
N LEU A 168 0.13 -5.60 11.28
CA LEU A 168 -1.32 -5.42 11.24
C LEU A 168 -1.57 -3.93 11.08
N CYS A 169 -1.82 -3.51 9.84
CA CYS A 169 -2.59 -2.30 9.56
C CYS A 169 -4.06 -2.53 9.95
#